data_AF-A0A8T1WI97-F1
#
_entry.id   AF-A0A8T1WI97-F1
#
_cell.length_a   1.000
_cell.length_b   1.000
_cell.length_c   1.000
_cell.angle_alpha   90.00
_cell.angle_beta   90.00
_cell.angle_gamma   90.00
#
_symmetry.space_group_name_H-M   'P 1'
#
loop_
_entity.id
_entity.type
_entity.pdbx_description
1 polymer ?
#
loop_
_entity_poly.entity_id
_entity_poly.type
_entity_poly.pdbx_seq_one_letter_code
_entity_poly.pdbx_strand_id
1 'polypeptide(L)'
;MGDASIVIIILGSAEISSGAAGHEMRRNLMEICDTLRKKGKQVCLATVASPDPTASETDSASSTLNTALEHFCQSTSTEETPVILGPRLDTYAFRRESALSYDKYHFNSQSYRQLARNTADFLVPMMTAVEWTTWKDQLSHVTYDKALYD
;
A
#
# COMPACT_ATOMS: atom_id res chain seq x y z
N MET A 1 -17.71 -2.63 -15.81
CA MET A 1 -17.21 -2.61 -14.42
C MET A 1 -15.77 -2.16 -14.49
N GLY A 2 -15.41 -1.03 -13.87
CA GLY A 2 -14.07 -0.46 -13.98
C GLY A 2 -13.06 -1.30 -13.18
N ASP A 3 -11.99 -1.72 -13.84
CA ASP A 3 -10.85 -2.39 -13.19
C ASP A 3 -10.02 -1.33 -12.42
N ALA A 4 -9.46 -1.70 -11.27
CA ALA A 4 -8.75 -0.74 -10.41
C ALA A 4 -7.43 -0.30 -11.05
N SER A 5 -7.08 0.99 -11.01
CA SER A 5 -5.78 1.49 -11.50
C SER A 5 -4.69 1.47 -10.42
N ILE A 6 -5.08 1.67 -9.16
CA ILE A 6 -4.20 1.69 -7.99
C ILE A 6 -4.63 0.58 -7.04
N VAL A 7 -3.66 -0.20 -6.53
CA VAL A 7 -3.90 -1.30 -5.58
C VAL A 7 -3.00 -1.10 -4.35
N ILE A 8 -3.62 -1.07 -3.17
CA ILE A 8 -2.92 -1.02 -1.89
C ILE A 8 -2.98 -2.41 -1.26
N ILE A 9 -1.82 -3.00 -1.00
CA ILE A 9 -1.69 -4.32 -0.39
C ILE A 9 -1.44 -4.13 1.10
N ILE A 10 -2.37 -4.63 1.92
CA ILE A 10 -2.30 -4.63 3.38
C ILE A 10 -2.55 -6.06 3.86
N LEU A 11 -1.49 -6.87 3.99
CA LEU A 11 -1.54 -8.29 4.31
C LEU A 11 -0.36 -8.69 5.21
N GLY A 12 -0.50 -9.79 5.96
CA GLY A 12 0.60 -10.42 6.68
C GLY A 12 0.44 -10.52 8.21
N SER A 13 -0.40 -9.70 8.84
CA SER A 13 -0.50 -9.67 10.31
C SER A 13 -1.07 -10.94 10.92
N ALA A 14 -1.97 -11.64 10.21
CA ALA A 14 -2.53 -12.90 10.67
C ALA A 14 -1.52 -14.04 10.51
N GLU A 15 -0.78 -14.04 9.42
CA GLU A 15 0.16 -15.09 9.06
C GLU A 15 1.44 -15.06 9.92
N ILE A 16 1.89 -13.85 10.30
CA ILE A 16 2.96 -13.70 11.29
C ILE A 16 2.49 -14.25 12.65
N SER A 17 1.22 -14.03 13.02
CA SER A 17 0.67 -14.55 14.28
C SER A 17 0.60 -16.08 14.32
N SER A 18 0.40 -16.74 13.18
CA SER A 18 0.33 -18.20 13.08
C SER A 18 1.71 -18.88 13.00
N GLY A 19 2.81 -18.12 13.08
CA GLY A 19 4.17 -18.66 12.97
C GLY A 19 4.55 -19.12 11.56
N ALA A 20 3.81 -18.69 10.53
CA ALA A 20 4.20 -18.96 9.14
C ALA A 20 5.56 -18.27 8.88
N ALA A 21 6.50 -19.00 8.28
CA ALA A 21 7.87 -18.53 8.12
C ALA A 21 7.89 -17.18 7.37
N GLY A 22 8.38 -16.11 8.01
CA GLY A 22 8.40 -14.76 7.43
C GLY A 22 9.07 -14.66 6.05
N HIS A 23 9.91 -15.64 5.69
CA HIS A 23 10.47 -15.79 4.35
C HIS A 23 9.42 -16.11 3.27
N GLU A 24 8.44 -16.95 3.56
CA GLU A 24 7.35 -17.25 2.63
C GLU A 24 6.44 -16.04 2.46
N MET A 25 6.16 -15.32 3.56
CA MET A 25 5.36 -14.09 3.51
C MET A 25 6.01 -13.03 2.62
N ARG A 26 7.31 -12.77 2.79
CA ARG A 26 8.03 -11.82 1.93
C ARG A 26 7.91 -12.20 0.45
N ARG A 27 8.18 -13.46 0.12
CA ARG A 27 8.10 -13.95 -1.27
C ARG A 27 6.69 -13.75 -1.85
N ASN A 28 5.67 -14.15 -1.10
CA ASN A 28 4.28 -14.06 -1.54
C ASN A 28 3.86 -12.60 -1.79
N LEU A 29 4.24 -11.67 -0.89
CA LEU A 29 3.95 -10.24 -1.07
C LEU A 29 4.66 -9.66 -2.31
N MET A 30 5.93 -10.01 -2.54
CA MET A 30 6.66 -9.60 -3.73
C MET A 30 6.01 -10.15 -5.01
N GLU A 31 5.60 -11.42 -5.01
CA GLU A 31 4.96 -12.06 -6.16
C GLU A 31 3.59 -11.43 -6.48
N ILE A 32 2.81 -11.06 -5.46
CA ILE A 32 1.56 -10.31 -5.63
C ILE A 32 1.84 -8.94 -6.26
N CYS A 33 2.83 -8.20 -5.75
CA CYS A 33 3.24 -6.91 -6.30
C CYS A 33 3.61 -7.04 -7.79
N ASP A 34 4.50 -7.98 -8.12
CA ASP A 34 4.95 -8.21 -9.49
C ASP A 34 3.80 -8.60 -10.42
N THR A 35 2.89 -9.45 -9.95
CA THR A 35 1.72 -9.88 -10.73
C THR A 35 0.80 -8.69 -11.04
N LEU A 36 0.54 -7.83 -10.06
CA LEU A 36 -0.29 -6.64 -10.24
C LEU A 36 0.39 -5.61 -11.14
N ARG A 37 1.70 -5.39 -10.99
CA ARG A 37 2.47 -4.51 -11.87
C ARG A 37 2.46 -4.99 -13.33
N LYS A 38 2.62 -6.30 -13.56
CA LYS A 38 2.48 -6.91 -14.91
C LYS A 38 1.09 -6.71 -15.52
N LYS A 39 0.06 -6.51 -14.69
CA LYS A 39 -1.31 -6.14 -15.11
C LYS A 39 -1.50 -4.61 -15.27
N GLY A 40 -0.42 -3.84 -15.26
CA GLY A 40 -0.44 -2.38 -15.42
C GLY A 40 -0.99 -1.63 -14.20
N LYS A 41 -0.97 -2.23 -13.01
CA LYS A 41 -1.44 -1.59 -11.77
C LYS A 41 -0.35 -0.76 -11.14
N GLN A 42 -0.72 0.40 -10.60
CA GLN A 42 0.11 1.12 -9.65
C GLN A 42 -0.04 0.46 -8.28
N VAL A 43 1.07 -0.07 -7.73
CA VAL A 43 1.02 -0.90 -6.51
C VAL A 43 1.64 -0.16 -5.34
N CYS A 44 0.92 -0.14 -4.23
CA CYS A 44 1.41 0.31 -2.93
C CYS A 44 1.47 -0.89 -1.98
N LEU A 45 2.60 -1.07 -1.30
CA LEU A 45 2.79 -2.15 -0.34
C LEU A 45 2.91 -1.60 1.07
N ALA A 46 1.97 -1.93 1.95
CA ALA A 46 2.02 -1.53 3.35
C ALA A 46 3.08 -2.31 4.13
N THR A 47 3.57 -1.74 5.22
CA THR A 47 4.25 -2.53 6.25
C THR A 47 3.23 -3.39 7.00
N VAL A 48 3.68 -4.39 7.75
CA VAL A 48 2.83 -5.31 8.49
C VAL A 48 2.75 -4.88 9.95
N ALA A 49 1.53 -4.85 10.51
CA ALA A 49 1.34 -4.60 11.94
C ALA A 49 1.83 -5.81 12.75
N SER A 50 2.49 -5.55 13.88
CA SER A 50 2.90 -6.60 14.81
C SER A 50 1.68 -7.35 15.35
N PRO A 51 1.69 -8.70 15.41
CA PRO A 51 0.62 -9.47 16.04
C PRO A 51 0.55 -9.26 17.56
N ASP A 52 1.65 -8.79 18.16
CA ASP A 52 1.66 -8.20 19.51
C ASP A 52 2.13 -6.74 19.39
N PRO A 53 1.20 -5.79 19.22
CA PRO A 53 1.54 -4.38 19.04
C PRO A 53 2.28 -3.81 20.25
N THR A 54 2.04 -4.36 21.45
CA THR A 54 2.53 -3.83 22.73
C THR A 54 3.89 -4.39 23.17
N ALA A 55 4.35 -5.49 22.58
CA ALA A 55 5.66 -6.07 22.88
C ALA A 55 6.84 -5.14 22.48
N SER A 56 7.97 -5.27 23.20
CA SER A 56 9.20 -4.56 22.85
C SER A 56 9.72 -5.02 21.48
N GLU A 57 10.15 -4.05 20.66
CA GLU A 57 10.35 -4.23 19.21
C GLU A 57 11.63 -4.97 18.80
N THR A 58 12.59 -5.07 19.70
CA THR A 58 13.89 -5.71 19.45
C THR A 58 13.66 -7.19 19.17
N ASP A 59 13.78 -7.57 17.89
CA ASP A 59 13.70 -8.93 17.32
C ASP A 59 12.30 -9.53 17.07
N SER A 60 11.29 -8.71 16.79
CA SER A 60 10.00 -9.23 16.29
C SER A 60 10.08 -9.64 14.81
N ALA A 61 9.44 -10.75 14.44
CA ALA A 61 9.36 -11.23 13.05
C ALA A 61 8.75 -10.19 12.08
N SER A 62 7.84 -9.33 12.57
CA SER A 62 7.30 -8.19 11.83
C SER A 62 8.35 -7.13 11.51
N SER A 63 9.28 -6.85 12.43
CA SER A 63 10.35 -5.86 12.21
C SER A 63 11.27 -6.30 11.06
N THR A 64 11.74 -7.54 11.09
CA THR A 64 12.59 -8.10 10.03
C THR A 64 11.88 -8.12 8.68
N LEU A 65 10.58 -8.48 8.64
CA LEU A 65 9.80 -8.44 7.41
C LEU A 65 9.68 -7.01 6.88
N ASN A 66 9.31 -6.05 7.73
CA ASN A 66 9.10 -4.66 7.33
C ASN A 66 10.36 -4.01 6.75
N THR A 67 11.53 -4.26 7.35
CA THR A 67 12.81 -3.83 6.78
C THR A 67 13.03 -4.44 5.38
N ALA A 68 12.70 -5.71 5.19
CA ALA A 68 12.84 -6.36 3.89
C ALA A 68 11.84 -5.82 2.85
N LEU A 69 10.61 -5.49 3.25
CA LEU A 69 9.61 -4.88 2.37
C LEU A 69 10.03 -3.46 1.97
N GLU A 70 10.57 -2.68 2.90
CA GLU A 70 11.09 -1.34 2.61
C GLU A 70 12.26 -1.39 1.62
N HIS A 71 13.22 -2.29 1.82
CA HIS A 71 14.30 -2.51 0.86
C HIS A 71 13.81 -2.95 -0.51
N PHE A 72 12.78 -3.81 -0.56
CA PHE A 72 12.17 -4.21 -1.82
C PHE A 72 11.56 -3.00 -2.56
N CYS A 73 10.72 -2.20 -1.90
CA CYS A 73 10.15 -0.99 -2.50
C CYS A 73 11.25 -0.06 -3.03
N GLN A 74 12.31 0.17 -2.24
CA GLN A 74 13.47 0.97 -2.66
C GLN A 74 14.17 0.40 -3.89
N SER A 75 14.36 -0.93 -3.96
CA SER A 75 15.02 -1.57 -5.10
C SER A 75 14.27 -1.39 -6.42
N THR A 76 12.94 -1.20 -6.36
CA THR A 76 12.11 -0.99 -7.56
C THR A 76 12.01 0.49 -7.96
N SER A 77 12.58 1.42 -7.20
CA SER A 77 12.34 2.86 -7.35
C SER A 77 12.76 3.47 -8.70
N THR A 78 13.68 2.82 -9.42
CA THR A 78 14.15 3.24 -10.75
C THR A 78 13.44 2.54 -11.90
N GLU A 79 12.53 1.61 -11.61
CA GLU A 79 11.74 0.91 -12.61
C GLU A 79 10.61 1.80 -13.13
N GLU A 80 10.06 1.48 -14.32
CA GLU A 80 8.99 2.26 -14.95
C GLU A 80 7.71 2.33 -14.09
N THR A 81 7.44 1.26 -13.32
CA THR A 81 6.22 1.10 -12.52
C THR A 81 6.55 0.73 -11.08
N PRO A 82 7.27 1.56 -10.29
CA PRO A 82 7.83 1.15 -9.00
C PRO A 82 6.75 0.66 -8.01
N VAL A 83 7.12 -0.24 -7.10
CA VAL A 83 6.28 -0.55 -5.93
C VAL A 83 6.49 0.57 -4.90
N ILE A 84 5.43 1.31 -4.62
CA ILE A 84 5.48 2.41 -3.65
C ILE A 84 5.31 1.85 -2.24
N LEU A 85 6.17 2.28 -1.31
CA LEU A 85 5.95 1.98 0.10
C LEU A 85 4.67 2.68 0.56
N GLY A 86 3.68 1.88 0.92
CA GLY A 86 2.34 2.30 1.27
C GLY A 86 2.18 2.67 2.75
N PRO A 87 0.99 2.45 3.32
CA PRO A 87 0.70 2.84 4.70
C PRO A 87 1.64 2.16 5.70
N ARG A 88 2.18 2.96 6.64
CA ARG A 88 3.10 2.48 7.69
C ARG A 88 2.33 2.03 8.94
N LEU A 89 2.14 0.73 9.05
CA LEU A 89 1.48 0.03 10.16
C LEU A 89 2.42 -0.29 11.34
N ASP A 90 3.72 -0.13 11.12
CA ASP A 90 4.82 -0.42 12.03
C ASP A 90 5.20 0.77 12.94
N THR A 91 4.54 1.91 12.81
CA THR A 91 4.88 3.10 13.59
C THR A 91 4.35 3.03 15.02
N TYR A 92 5.00 3.77 15.93
CA TYR A 92 4.59 3.87 17.33
C TYR A 92 3.13 4.36 17.52
N ALA A 93 2.53 5.05 16.53
CA ALA A 93 1.14 5.47 16.59
C ALA A 93 0.15 4.29 16.60
N PHE A 94 0.51 3.17 15.96
CA PHE A 94 -0.33 1.99 15.80
C PHE A 94 -0.01 0.85 16.78
N ARG A 95 1.01 1.04 17.62
CA ARG A 95 1.53 0.04 18.58
C ARG A 95 1.04 0.22 20.01
N ARG A 96 0.21 1.24 20.26
CA ARG A 96 -0.30 1.56 21.60
C ARG A 96 -1.58 0.80 21.86
N GLU A 97 -1.82 0.40 23.11
CA GLU A 97 -3.10 -0.24 23.49
C GLU A 97 -4.30 0.67 23.16
N SER A 98 -4.15 2.00 23.31
CA SER A 98 -5.18 2.98 22.92
C SER A 98 -5.46 3.05 21.42
N ALA A 99 -4.61 2.43 20.59
CA ALA A 99 -4.82 2.33 19.14
C ALA A 99 -5.66 1.10 18.75
N LEU A 100 -5.87 0.17 19.67
CA LEU A 100 -6.51 -1.12 19.42
C LEU A 100 -8.00 -1.09 19.78
N SER A 101 -8.73 -2.02 19.18
CA SER A 101 -10.11 -2.34 19.50
C SER A 101 -10.19 -3.17 20.80
N TYR A 102 -11.40 -3.55 21.19
CA TYR A 102 -11.65 -4.35 22.39
C TYR A 102 -10.98 -5.73 22.36
N ASP A 103 -10.66 -6.25 21.17
CA ASP A 103 -9.98 -7.53 20.97
C ASP A 103 -8.46 -7.45 21.13
N LYS A 104 -7.91 -6.26 21.36
CA LYS A 104 -6.47 -6.01 21.49
C LYS A 104 -5.65 -6.48 20.28
N TYR A 105 -6.27 -6.60 19.11
CA TYR A 105 -5.62 -7.06 17.89
C TYR A 105 -5.92 -6.11 16.71
N HIS A 106 -7.19 -5.85 16.42
CA HIS A 106 -7.55 -4.92 15.36
C HIS A 106 -7.40 -3.48 15.82
N PHE A 107 -7.19 -2.56 14.88
CA PHE A 107 -7.25 -1.14 15.18
C PHE A 107 -8.68 -0.69 15.53
N ASN A 108 -8.78 0.29 16.43
CA ASN A 108 -10.04 0.98 16.63
C ASN A 108 -10.32 2.00 15.50
N SER A 109 -11.52 2.59 15.55
CA SER A 109 -11.99 3.54 14.52
C SER A 109 -11.11 4.79 14.41
N GLN A 110 -10.52 5.26 15.51
CA GLN A 110 -9.62 6.41 15.50
C GLN A 110 -8.32 6.08 14.78
N SER A 111 -7.74 4.90 15.05
CA SER A 111 -6.53 4.42 14.39
C SER A 111 -6.75 4.18 12.89
N TYR A 112 -7.85 3.57 12.48
CA TYR A 112 -8.17 3.45 11.05
C TYR A 112 -8.32 4.80 10.35
N ARG A 113 -8.93 5.79 11.04
CA ARG A 113 -9.02 7.16 10.51
C ARG A 113 -7.64 7.80 10.36
N GLN A 114 -6.74 7.60 11.33
CA GLN A 114 -5.36 8.09 11.23
C GLN A 114 -4.61 7.40 10.09
N LEU A 115 -4.74 6.08 9.93
CA LEU A 115 -4.15 5.32 8.85
C LEU A 115 -4.61 5.83 7.49
N ALA A 116 -5.92 6.07 7.33
CA ALA A 116 -6.49 6.61 6.09
C ALA A 116 -5.95 8.03 5.77
N ARG A 117 -5.78 8.87 6.79
CA ARG A 117 -5.16 10.20 6.62
C ARG A 117 -3.70 10.10 6.16
N ASN A 118 -2.88 9.29 6.83
CA ASN A 118 -1.49 9.07 6.44
C ASN A 118 -1.38 8.47 5.03
N THR A 119 -2.36 7.64 4.65
CA THR A 119 -2.44 7.04 3.31
C THR A 119 -2.70 8.10 2.23
N ALA A 120 -3.48 9.13 2.54
CA ALA A 120 -3.83 10.18 1.59
C ALA A 120 -2.59 10.95 1.06
N ASP A 121 -1.54 11.08 1.88
CA ASP A 121 -0.32 11.83 1.54
C ASP A 121 0.35 11.31 0.26
N PHE A 122 0.37 10.00 0.04
CA PHE A 122 0.90 9.40 -1.19
C PHE A 122 -0.20 9.02 -2.18
N LEU A 123 -1.40 8.64 -1.70
CA LEU A 123 -2.47 8.15 -2.56
C LEU A 123 -3.08 9.27 -3.43
N VAL A 124 -3.28 10.47 -2.87
CA VAL A 124 -3.88 11.59 -3.63
C VAL A 124 -3.03 11.96 -4.85
N PRO A 125 -1.70 12.17 -4.75
CA PRO A 125 -0.86 12.38 -5.92
C PRO A 125 -0.98 11.29 -6.99
N MET A 126 -1.06 10.02 -6.59
CA MET A 126 -1.22 8.90 -7.52
C MET A 126 -2.58 8.93 -8.22
N MET A 127 -3.66 9.16 -7.47
CA MET A 127 -5.01 9.29 -8.02
C MET A 127 -5.09 10.43 -9.02
N THR A 128 -4.50 11.59 -8.71
CA THR A 128 -4.43 12.74 -9.62
C THR A 128 -3.68 12.39 -10.91
N ALA A 129 -2.57 11.64 -10.83
CA ALA A 129 -1.81 11.23 -12.01
C ALA A 129 -2.60 10.26 -12.91
N VAL A 130 -3.34 9.32 -12.31
CA VAL A 130 -4.25 8.42 -13.02
C VAL A 130 -5.35 9.23 -13.71
N GLU A 131 -6.02 10.10 -12.96
CA GLU A 131 -7.09 10.96 -13.49
C GLU A 131 -6.59 11.80 -14.66
N TRP A 132 -5.43 12.43 -14.53
CA TRP A 132 -4.84 13.23 -15.61
C TRP A 132 -4.54 12.40 -16.86
N THR A 133 -4.09 11.17 -16.70
CA THR A 133 -3.85 10.25 -17.83
C THR A 133 -5.15 9.91 -18.53
N THR A 134 -6.20 9.59 -17.77
CA THR A 134 -7.55 9.33 -18.31
C THR A 134 -8.11 10.55 -19.03
N TRP A 135 -7.98 11.75 -18.47
CA TRP A 135 -8.48 12.98 -19.09
C TRP A 135 -7.76 13.29 -20.41
N LYS A 136 -6.43 13.15 -20.45
CA LYS A 136 -5.67 13.35 -21.69
C LYS A 136 -6.07 12.39 -22.79
N ASP A 137 -6.27 11.12 -22.45
CA ASP A 137 -6.73 10.10 -23.39
C ASP A 137 -8.09 10.48 -23.99
N GLN A 138 -9.06 10.85 -23.14
CA GLN A 138 -10.37 11.32 -23.58
C GLN A 138 -10.31 12.56 -24.48
N LEU A 139 -9.48 13.55 -24.12
CA LEU A 139 -9.31 14.77 -24.92
C LEU A 139 -8.68 14.48 -26.29
N SER A 140 -7.79 13.49 -26.39
CA SER A 140 -7.16 13.10 -27.66
C SER A 140 -8.14 12.54 -28.69
N HIS A 141 -9.30 12.08 -28.23
CA HIS A 141 -10.38 11.53 -29.05
C HIS A 141 -11.47 12.55 -29.40
N VAL A 142 -11.35 13.81 -28.96
CA VAL A 142 -12.29 14.87 -29.33
C VAL A 142 -11.95 15.39 -30.72
N THR A 143 -12.79 15.07 -31.71
CA THR A 143 -12.77 15.71 -33.02
C THR A 143 -13.49 17.05 -32.95
N TYR A 144 -12.75 18.15 -33.15
CA TYR A 144 -13.34 19.48 -33.29
C TYR A 144 -13.97 19.62 -34.67
N ASP A 145 -15.21 20.13 -34.70
CA ASP A 145 -15.83 20.55 -35.95
C ASP A 145 -15.20 21.89 -36.39
N LYS A 146 -14.49 21.87 -37.52
CA LYS A 146 -13.83 23.07 -38.07
C LYS A 146 -14.81 24.21 -38.33
N ALA A 147 -16.09 23.91 -38.60
CA ALA A 147 -17.13 24.90 -38.86
C ALA A 147 -17.50 25.78 -37.64
N LEU A 148 -17.03 25.45 -36.43
CA LEU A 148 -17.24 26.27 -35.23
C LEU A 148 -16.15 27.34 -35.03
N TYR A 149 -15.08 27.30 -35.82
CA TYR A 149 -13.91 28.17 -35.67
C TYR A 149 -13.58 29.01 -36.91
N ASP A 150 -14.38 28.90 -37.98
CA ASP A 150 -14.37 29.75 -39.17
C ASP A 150 -15.61 30.66 -39.19
#